data_AF-A6ID74-F1
#
_entry.id   AF-A6ID74-F1
#
_cell.length_a   1.000
_cell.length_b   1.000
_cell.length_c   1.000
_cell.angle_alpha   90.00
_cell.angle_beta   90.00
_cell.angle_gamma   90.00
#
_symmetry.space_group_name_H-M   'P 1'
#
loop_
_entity.id
_entity.type
_entity.pdbx_description
1 polymer ?
#
loop_
_entity_poly.entity_id
_entity_poly.type
_entity_poly.pdbx_seq_one_letter_code
_entity_poly.pdbx_strand_id
1 'polypeptide(L)'
;MAAMWTACKMDHYMATTEFFWSVPCSPQSLDISYAIHPEDAKALWDSVHKTPGEVTQEEVDLFMNCLYSHFHRHFRIHLSATRLVRVSTSVASAHTDGKIKILCHKYLIGVLAYMTELAIFQIE
;
A
#
# COMPACT_ATOMS: atom_id res chain seq x y z
N MET A 1 4.13 1.31 3.26
CA MET A 1 4.36 0.82 1.87
C MET A 1 4.14 1.87 0.80
N ALA A 2 3.25 2.86 0.97
CA ALA A 2 3.14 3.98 0.01
C ALA A 2 4.48 4.70 -0.22
N ALA A 3 5.29 4.83 0.83
CA ALA A 3 6.67 5.29 0.78
C ALA A 3 7.62 4.51 -0.15
N MET A 4 7.33 3.24 -0.49
CA MET A 4 8.19 2.49 -1.42
C MET A 4 8.18 3.09 -2.83
N TRP A 5 7.22 3.97 -3.15
CA TRP A 5 7.15 4.68 -4.42
C TRP A 5 8.07 5.92 -4.48
N THR A 6 8.53 6.45 -3.34
CA THR A 6 9.37 7.65 -3.32
C THR A 6 10.80 7.36 -3.78
N ALA A 7 11.30 6.14 -3.57
CA ALA A 7 12.68 5.74 -3.89
C ALA A 7 12.82 4.89 -5.17
N CYS A 8 11.72 4.52 -5.83
CA CYS A 8 11.72 3.51 -6.88
C CYS A 8 11.60 4.12 -8.28
N LYS A 9 12.73 4.26 -9.01
CA LYS A 9 12.70 4.53 -10.46
C LYS A 9 12.33 3.22 -11.17
N MET A 10 11.05 3.04 -11.52
CA MET A 10 10.54 1.80 -12.11
C MET A 10 10.68 1.79 -13.63
N ASP A 11 11.64 1.03 -14.15
CA ASP A 11 11.79 0.77 -15.58
C ASP A 11 11.06 -0.51 -15.98
N HIS A 12 9.96 -0.33 -16.72
CA HIS A 12 9.20 -1.29 -17.52
C HIS A 12 8.66 -2.56 -16.84
N TYR A 13 7.34 -2.76 -17.03
CA TYR A 13 6.48 -3.83 -16.53
C TYR A 13 6.04 -3.67 -15.07
N MET A 14 4.88 -3.05 -14.87
CA MET A 14 4.33 -2.79 -13.55
C MET A 14 3.15 -3.73 -13.27
N ALA A 15 3.30 -4.63 -12.30
CA ALA A 15 2.14 -5.29 -11.70
C ALA A 15 1.31 -4.24 -10.95
N THR A 16 -0.01 -4.38 -11.00
CA THR A 16 -0.96 -3.46 -10.33
C THR A 16 -0.65 -3.32 -8.86
N THR A 17 -0.86 -2.12 -8.31
CA THR A 17 -0.92 -1.96 -6.85
C THR A 17 -2.23 -2.56 -6.39
N GLU A 18 -2.16 -3.58 -5.54
CA GLU A 18 -3.33 -4.31 -5.05
C GLU A 18 -3.46 -4.16 -3.54
N PHE A 19 -4.64 -3.80 -3.09
CA PHE A 19 -5.02 -3.77 -1.68
C PHE A 19 -6.04 -4.86 -1.43
N PHE A 20 -5.85 -5.65 -0.37
CA PHE A 20 -6.71 -6.78 -0.05
C PHE A 20 -7.31 -6.60 1.33
N TRP A 21 -8.64 -6.55 1.39
CA TRP A 21 -9.40 -6.49 2.62
C TRP A 21 -10.10 -7.81 2.89
N SER A 22 -10.19 -8.15 4.17
CA SER A 22 -10.99 -9.26 4.64
C SER A 22 -12.20 -8.72 5.40
N VAL A 23 -13.38 -9.24 5.09
CA VAL A 23 -14.64 -8.82 5.72
C VAL A 23 -14.82 -9.56 7.05
N PRO A 24 -14.87 -8.85 8.19
CA PRO A 24 -15.04 -9.49 9.49
C PRO A 24 -16.45 -10.10 9.62
N CYS A 25 -16.56 -11.14 10.45
CA CYS A 25 -17.84 -11.73 10.89
C CYS A 25 -18.74 -12.30 9.78
N SER A 26 -18.20 -12.58 8.59
CA SER A 26 -18.92 -13.30 7.54
C SER A 26 -18.89 -14.82 7.78
N PRO A 27 -20.01 -15.55 7.60
CA PRO A 27 -20.05 -17.01 7.75
C PRO A 27 -19.20 -17.76 6.72
N GLN A 28 -18.86 -17.10 5.60
CA GLN A 28 -17.89 -17.57 4.61
C GLN A 28 -16.78 -16.53 4.48
N SER A 29 -15.55 -16.94 4.20
CA SER A 29 -14.44 -16.00 3.96
C SER A 29 -14.78 -15.13 2.75
N LEU A 30 -15.08 -13.86 3.00
CA LEU A 30 -15.33 -12.87 1.97
C LEU A 30 -14.18 -11.86 2.00
N ASP A 31 -13.49 -11.75 0.88
CA ASP A 31 -12.39 -10.83 0.72
C ASP A 31 -12.65 -9.91 -0.47
N ILE A 32 -12.09 -8.70 -0.40
CA ILE A 32 -12.20 -7.66 -1.41
C ILE A 32 -10.78 -7.35 -1.90
N SER A 33 -10.55 -7.52 -3.20
CA SER A 33 -9.35 -7.01 -3.87
C SER A 33 -9.66 -5.69 -4.57
N TYR A 34 -8.82 -4.68 -4.34
CA TYR A 34 -8.82 -3.42 -5.08
C TYR A 34 -7.46 -3.26 -5.78
N ALA A 35 -7.45 -3.58 -7.07
CA ALA A 35 -6.30 -3.37 -7.94
C ALA A 35 -6.38 -1.98 -8.60
N ILE A 36 -5.26 -1.27 -8.57
CA ILE A 36 -5.09 0.08 -9.11
C ILE A 36 -3.93 0.05 -10.08
N HIS A 37 -4.08 0.74 -11.22
CA HIS A 37 -2.97 0.90 -12.15
C HIS A 37 -1.81 1.60 -11.43
N PRO A 38 -0.56 1.12 -11.58
CA PRO A 38 0.56 1.66 -10.81
C PRO A 38 0.81 3.15 -11.05
N GLU A 39 0.53 3.64 -12.25
CA GLU A 39 0.62 5.07 -12.60
C GLU A 39 -0.45 5.90 -11.87
N ASP A 40 -1.68 5.39 -11.76
CA ASP A 40 -2.75 6.07 -11.03
C ASP A 40 -2.47 6.09 -9.53
N ALA A 41 -1.98 4.97 -8.99
CA ALA A 41 -1.57 4.88 -7.60
C ALA A 41 -0.43 5.85 -7.29
N LYS A 42 0.55 5.96 -8.20
CA LYS A 42 1.64 6.93 -8.11
C LYS A 42 1.14 8.37 -8.21
N ALA A 43 0.29 8.69 -9.18
CA ALA A 43 -0.26 10.04 -9.34
C ALA A 43 -1.06 10.48 -8.11
N LEU A 44 -1.84 9.56 -7.51
CA LEU A 44 -2.53 9.81 -6.25
C LEU A 44 -1.54 10.06 -5.11
N TRP A 45 -0.51 9.23 -4.97
CA TRP A 45 0.54 9.42 -3.96
C TRP A 45 1.27 10.75 -4.12
N ASP A 46 1.70 11.08 -5.34
CA ASP A 46 2.43 12.32 -5.65
C ASP A 46 1.57 13.58 -5.38
N SER A 47 0.24 13.47 -5.42
CA SER A 47 -0.67 14.56 -5.04
C SER A 47 -0.77 14.80 -3.54
N VAL A 48 -0.46 13.79 -2.74
CA VAL A 48 -0.54 13.79 -1.28
C VAL A 48 0.82 14.07 -0.64
N HIS A 49 1.87 13.44 -1.18
CA HIS A 49 3.22 13.48 -0.66
C HIS A 49 3.91 14.80 -1.00
N LYS A 50 4.30 15.56 0.01
CA LYS A 50 4.82 16.93 -0.16
C LYS A 50 6.33 17.05 0.02
N THR A 51 6.91 16.24 0.89
CA THR A 51 8.31 16.38 1.31
C THR A 51 9.12 15.18 0.85
N PRO A 52 10.05 15.36 -0.12
CA PRO A 52 10.90 14.26 -0.57
C PRO A 52 11.72 13.67 0.59
N GLY A 53 11.62 12.35 0.78
CA GLY A 53 12.44 11.60 1.74
C GLY A 53 11.83 11.40 3.12
N GLU A 54 10.68 12.02 3.41
CA GLU A 54 9.96 11.82 4.68
C GLU A 54 8.52 11.43 4.40
N VAL A 55 8.07 10.31 4.96
CA VAL A 55 6.67 9.88 4.83
C VAL A 55 5.99 9.92 6.18
N THR A 56 4.97 10.76 6.27
CA THR A 56 4.21 10.99 7.50
C THR A 56 2.98 10.09 7.58
N GLN A 57 2.48 9.84 8.79
CA GLN A 57 1.25 9.07 8.98
C GLN A 57 0.05 9.81 8.37
N GLU A 58 0.02 11.13 8.46
CA GLU A 58 -1.04 11.98 7.90
C GLU A 58 -1.12 11.87 6.37
N GLU A 59 0.02 11.80 5.68
CA GLU A 59 0.06 11.55 4.23
C GLU A 59 -0.48 10.16 3.89
N VAL A 60 -0.10 9.14 4.67
CA VAL A 60 -0.60 7.77 4.48
C VAL A 60 -2.11 7.71 4.70
N ASP A 61 -2.62 8.36 5.75
CA ASP A 61 -4.05 8.41 6.08
C ASP A 61 -4.83 9.15 4.99
N LEU A 62 -4.31 10.27 4.50
CA LEU A 62 -4.95 11.01 3.40
C LEU A 62 -5.02 10.17 2.12
N PHE A 63 -3.92 9.49 1.77
CA PHE A 63 -3.89 8.56 0.64
C PHE A 63 -4.93 7.43 0.80
N MET A 64 -4.99 6.79 1.97
CA MET A 64 -5.97 5.73 2.24
C MET A 64 -7.41 6.24 2.20
N ASN A 65 -7.67 7.44 2.72
CA ASN A 65 -8.99 8.09 2.66
C ASN A 65 -9.44 8.38 1.22
N CYS A 66 -8.52 8.80 0.34
CA CYS A 66 -8.81 8.94 -1.08
C CYS A 66 -9.25 7.61 -1.71
N LEU A 67 -8.55 6.51 -1.40
CA LEU A 67 -8.93 5.17 -1.87
C LEU A 67 -10.31 4.74 -1.35
N TYR A 68 -10.57 4.92 -0.05
CA TYR A 68 -11.86 4.59 0.56
C TYR A 68 -13.01 5.38 -0.05
N SER A 69 -12.84 6.70 -0.23
CA SER A 69 -13.83 7.57 -0.84
C SER A 69 -14.12 7.17 -2.29
N HIS A 70 -13.06 6.89 -3.07
CA HIS A 70 -13.20 6.46 -4.46
C HIS A 70 -13.94 5.12 -4.57
N PHE A 71 -13.57 4.14 -3.76
CA PHE A 71 -14.20 2.83 -3.76
C PHE A 71 -15.68 2.91 -3.35
N HIS A 72 -15.98 3.65 -2.28
CA HIS A 72 -17.36 3.85 -1.83
C HIS A 72 -18.21 4.58 -2.87
N ARG A 73 -17.66 5.58 -3.57
CA ARG A 73 -18.38 6.32 -4.61
C ARG A 73 -18.92 5.41 -5.71
N HIS A 74 -18.14 4.40 -6.11
CA HIS A 74 -18.50 3.51 -7.22
C HIS A 74 -19.23 2.25 -6.79
N PHE A 75 -18.82 1.63 -5.68
CA PHE A 75 -19.33 0.32 -5.24
C PHE A 75 -20.29 0.39 -4.07
N ARG A 76 -20.42 1.55 -3.40
CA ARG A 76 -21.25 1.73 -2.18
C ARG A 76 -20.85 0.81 -1.03
N ILE A 77 -19.57 0.41 -1.00
CA ILE A 77 -18.98 -0.40 0.06
C ILE A 77 -18.02 0.47 0.88
N HIS A 78 -18.20 0.46 2.20
CA HIS A 78 -17.28 1.11 3.13
C HIS A 78 -16.10 0.19 3.46
N LEU A 79 -14.99 0.32 2.72
CA LEU A 79 -13.77 -0.44 3.00
C LEU A 79 -13.22 -0.18 4.41
N SER A 80 -13.47 0.99 4.98
CA SER A 80 -13.13 1.31 6.38
C SER A 80 -13.83 0.42 7.42
N ALA A 81 -14.94 -0.23 7.06
CA ALA A 81 -15.63 -1.21 7.90
C ALA A 81 -15.07 -2.65 7.73
N THR A 82 -14.03 -2.82 6.91
CA THR A 82 -13.34 -4.10 6.66
C THR A 82 -11.90 -4.01 7.13
N ARG A 83 -11.18 -5.13 7.17
CA ARG A 83 -9.78 -5.16 7.63
C ARG A 83 -8.83 -5.27 6.45
N LEU A 84 -7.97 -4.28 6.24
CA LEU A 84 -6.87 -4.40 5.29
C LEU A 84 -5.88 -5.44 5.81
N VAL A 85 -5.63 -6.50 5.05
CA VAL A 85 -4.76 -7.62 5.47
C VAL A 85 -3.52 -7.80 4.61
N ARG A 86 -3.53 -7.26 3.39
CA ARG A 86 -2.38 -7.28 2.48
C ARG A 86 -2.40 -6.04 1.62
N VAL A 87 -1.20 -5.52 1.36
CA VAL A 87 -0.96 -4.59 0.27
C VAL A 87 0.19 -5.11 -0.56
N SER A 88 0.01 -5.10 -1.87
CA SER A 88 0.95 -5.62 -2.85
C SER A 88 1.25 -4.55 -3.89
N THR A 89 2.53 -4.43 -4.22
CA THR A 89 3.03 -3.56 -5.29
C THR A 89 3.80 -4.42 -6.29
N SER A 90 4.32 -3.80 -7.35
CA SER A 90 5.26 -4.46 -8.27
C SER A 90 6.60 -4.85 -7.61
N VAL A 91 6.94 -4.24 -6.47
CA VAL A 91 8.23 -4.43 -5.80
C VAL A 91 8.14 -5.43 -4.67
N ALA A 92 7.12 -5.31 -3.83
CA ALA A 92 6.91 -6.15 -2.67
C ALA A 92 5.44 -6.22 -2.26
N SER A 93 5.12 -7.27 -1.50
CA SER A 93 3.85 -7.46 -0.80
C SER A 93 4.11 -7.59 0.70
N ALA A 94 3.29 -6.92 1.51
CA ALA A 94 3.30 -7.09 2.96
C ALA A 94 1.92 -7.46 3.46
N HIS A 95 1.91 -8.38 4.41
CA HIS A 95 0.73 -8.93 5.03
C HIS A 95 0.71 -8.58 6.53
N THR A 96 -0.49 -8.46 7.11
CA THR A 96 -0.65 -8.19 8.54
C THR A 96 -0.23 -9.37 9.43
N ASP A 97 -0.02 -10.56 8.87
CA ASP A 97 0.51 -11.74 9.58
C ASP A 97 2.06 -11.76 9.66
N GLY A 98 2.71 -10.65 9.31
CA GLY A 98 4.16 -10.50 9.32
C GLY A 98 4.85 -11.05 8.07
N LYS A 99 4.13 -11.64 7.11
CA LYS A 99 4.75 -12.14 5.89
C LYS A 99 5.02 -11.00 4.91
N ILE A 100 6.24 -10.98 4.39
CA ILE A 100 6.67 -10.04 3.37
C ILE A 100 7.26 -10.82 2.19
N LYS A 101 6.85 -10.46 0.98
CA LYS A 101 7.35 -11.05 -0.26
C LYS A 101 8.01 -9.95 -1.09
N ILE A 102 9.25 -10.16 -1.49
CA ILE A 102 9.97 -9.25 -2.37
C ILE A 102 9.91 -9.83 -3.78
N LEU A 103 9.28 -9.08 -4.68
CA LEU A 103 8.91 -9.52 -6.02
C LEU A 103 9.94 -9.05 -7.07
N CYS A 104 10.74 -8.05 -6.73
CA CYS A 104 11.79 -7.54 -7.60
C CYS A 104 13.13 -7.42 -6.87
N HIS A 105 14.10 -8.27 -7.25
CA HIS A 105 15.42 -8.31 -6.61
C HIS A 105 16.19 -6.99 -6.71
N LYS A 106 15.95 -6.19 -7.76
CA LYS A 106 16.61 -4.88 -7.97
C LYS A 106 16.37 -3.90 -6.82
N TYR A 107 15.24 -4.03 -6.13
CA TYR A 107 14.85 -3.14 -5.03
C TYR A 107 14.96 -3.80 -3.65
N LEU A 108 15.47 -5.04 -3.57
CA LEU A 108 15.62 -5.80 -2.33
C LEU A 108 16.29 -5.00 -1.23
N ILE A 109 17.47 -4.42 -1.52
CA ILE A 109 18.25 -3.65 -0.55
C ILE A 109 17.48 -2.41 -0.09
N GLY A 110 16.83 -1.70 -1.01
CA GLY A 110 16.03 -0.51 -0.67
C GLY A 110 14.82 -0.82 0.19
N VAL A 111 14.10 -1.91 -0.12
CA VAL A 111 12.96 -2.37 0.69
C VAL A 111 13.40 -2.75 2.09
N LEU A 112 14.49 -3.52 2.22
CA LEU A 112 15.01 -3.93 3.52
C LEU A 112 15.49 -2.72 4.34
N ALA A 113 16.24 -1.80 3.73
CA ALA A 113 16.70 -0.60 4.40
C ALA A 113 15.53 0.22 4.96
N TYR A 114 14.51 0.48 4.12
CA TYR A 114 13.33 1.24 4.53
C TYR A 114 12.54 0.55 5.64
N MET A 115 12.38 -0.78 5.58
CA MET A 115 11.75 -1.53 6.66
C MET A 115 12.54 -1.47 7.97
N THR A 116 13.87 -1.56 7.90
CA THR A 116 14.74 -1.45 9.07
C THR A 116 14.66 -0.06 9.68
N GLU A 117 14.68 1.00 8.88
CA GLU A 117 14.50 2.38 9.34
C GLU A 117 13.16 2.54 10.08
N LEU A 118 12.05 2.09 9.46
CA LEU A 118 10.74 2.16 10.10
C LEU A 118 10.65 1.34 11.39
N ALA A 119 11.28 0.17 11.45
CA ALA A 119 11.28 -0.65 12.64
C ALA A 119 12.03 0.04 13.79
N ILE A 120 13.14 0.73 13.51
CA ILE A 120 13.88 1.51 14.50
C ILE A 120 13.01 2.66 15.02
N PHE A 121 12.36 3.41 14.12
CA PHE A 121 11.47 4.52 14.52
C PHE A 121 10.26 4.11 15.37
N GLN A 122 9.85 2.83 15.37
CA GLN A 122 8.77 2.34 16.25
C GLN A 122 9.26 1.81 17.60
N ILE A 123 10.56 1.61 17.77
CA ILE A 123 11.17 1.09 19.01
C ILE A 123 11.57 2.25 19.94
N GLU A 124 11.81 3.44 19.41
CA GLU A 124 12.02 4.69 20.16
C GLU A 124 10.69 5.31 20.62
#